data_AF-A0A7V3U1N5-F1
#
_entry.id   AF-A0A7V3U1N5-F1
#
_cell.length_a   1.000
_cell.length_b   1.000
_cell.length_c   1.000
_cell.angle_alpha   90.00
_cell.angle_beta   90.00
_cell.angle_gamma   90.00
#
_symmetry.space_group_name_H-M   'P 1'
#
loop_
_entity.id
_entity.type
_entity.pdbx_description
1 polymer ?
#
loop_
_entity_poly.entity_id
_entity_poly.type
_entity_poly.pdbx_seq_one_letter_code
_entity_poly.pdbx_strand_id
1 'polypeptide(L)'
;MNTQSTIAALIGSRICHDLISPLGAIGNGVELLGMAGSVDGPEMALISESVASANARIRFFRIAFGAAGPGAMVGLSEITSILRDMGAAGRVQYDWNSENSLPRSEVKLAFLLIQCFESAMGFGGTVKV
;
A
#
# COMPACT_ATOMS: atom_id res chain seq x y z
N MET A 1 -8.25 -29.36 -4.77
CA MET A 1 -7.51 -28.15 -5.17
C MET A 1 -6.16 -28.15 -4.48
N ASN A 2 -5.08 -27.83 -5.19
CA ASN A 2 -3.73 -27.76 -4.60
C ASN A 2 -3.64 -26.48 -3.73
N THR A 3 -3.25 -26.59 -2.47
CA THR A 3 -3.20 -25.47 -1.51
C THR A 3 -2.43 -24.26 -2.04
N GLN A 4 -1.38 -24.50 -2.84
CA GLN A 4 -0.58 -23.44 -3.45
C GLN A 4 -1.38 -22.59 -4.45
N SER A 5 -2.24 -23.21 -5.27
CA SER A 5 -3.08 -22.47 -6.22
C SER A 5 -4.17 -21.66 -5.51
N THR A 6 -4.67 -22.17 -4.38
CA THR A 6 -5.64 -21.47 -3.54
C THR A 6 -5.03 -20.22 -2.89
N ILE A 7 -3.81 -20.32 -2.33
CA ILE A 7 -3.15 -19.14 -1.72
C ILE A 7 -2.85 -18.06 -2.77
N ALA A 8 -2.34 -18.44 -3.95
CA ALA A 8 -2.10 -17.48 -5.02
C ALA A 8 -3.38 -16.74 -5.45
N ALA A 9 -4.49 -17.46 -5.57
CA ALA A 9 -5.79 -16.87 -5.90
C ALA A 9 -6.29 -15.91 -4.80
N LEU A 10 -6.14 -16.29 -3.51
CA LEU A 10 -6.52 -15.43 -2.39
C LEU A 10 -5.68 -14.15 -2.31
N ILE A 11 -4.36 -14.25 -2.53
CA ILE A 11 -3.48 -13.08 -2.61
C ILE A 11 -3.90 -12.17 -3.77
N GLY A 12 -4.18 -12.74 -4.95
CA GLY A 12 -4.69 -11.98 -6.10
C GLY A 12 -6.00 -11.25 -5.77
N SER A 13 -6.95 -11.94 -5.15
CA SER A 13 -8.22 -11.34 -4.70
C SER A 13 -8.00 -10.19 -3.72
N ARG A 14 -7.07 -10.34 -2.76
CA ARG A 14 -6.75 -9.29 -1.78
C ARG A 14 -6.11 -8.05 -2.45
N ILE A 15 -5.17 -8.25 -3.36
CA ILE A 15 -4.54 -7.15 -4.11
C ILE A 15 -5.60 -6.39 -4.91
N CYS A 16 -6.49 -7.10 -5.62
CA CYS A 16 -7.58 -6.48 -6.37
C CYS A 16 -8.52 -5.69 -5.46
N HIS A 17 -8.92 -6.27 -4.31
CA HIS A 17 -9.78 -5.62 -3.33
C HIS A 17 -9.17 -4.30 -2.82
N ASP A 18 -7.89 -4.30 -2.45
CA ASP A 18 -7.27 -3.11 -1.85
C ASP A 18 -7.00 -2.01 -2.88
N LEU A 19 -6.85 -2.36 -4.16
CA LEU A 19 -6.62 -1.40 -5.25
C LEU A 19 -7.90 -0.87 -5.91
N ILE A 20 -9.04 -1.55 -5.80
CA ILE A 20 -10.24 -1.15 -6.53
C ILE A 20 -10.77 0.22 -6.07
N SER A 21 -10.67 0.52 -4.77
CA SER A 21 -11.14 1.79 -4.22
C SER A 21 -10.35 3.00 -4.75
N PRO A 22 -9.01 3.09 -4.62
CA PRO A 22 -8.28 4.22 -5.17
C PRO A 22 -8.38 4.30 -6.70
N LEU A 23 -8.44 3.19 -7.42
CA LEU A 23 -8.64 3.21 -8.87
C LEU A 23 -10.01 3.75 -9.28
N GLY A 24 -11.07 3.39 -8.55
CA GLY A 24 -12.41 3.95 -8.76
C GLY A 24 -12.46 5.46 -8.50
N ALA A 25 -11.80 5.93 -7.44
CA ALA A 25 -11.72 7.35 -7.13
C ALA A 25 -11.00 8.17 -8.22
N ILE A 26 -9.95 7.61 -8.84
CA ILE A 26 -9.30 8.22 -10.02
C ILE A 26 -10.30 8.34 -11.17
N GLY A 27 -11.02 7.27 -11.49
CA GLY A 27 -12.04 7.27 -12.56
C GLY A 27 -13.09 8.35 -12.34
N ASN A 28 -13.66 8.40 -11.14
CA ASN A 28 -14.65 9.42 -10.76
C ASN A 28 -14.09 10.85 -10.90
N GLY A 29 -12.85 11.08 -10.45
CA GLY A 29 -12.22 12.39 -10.58
C GLY A 29 -12.02 12.81 -12.04
N VAL A 30 -11.65 11.87 -12.92
CA VAL A 30 -11.48 12.15 -14.36
C VAL A 30 -12.82 12.48 -15.01
N GLU A 31 -13.90 11.78 -14.65
CA GLU A 31 -15.25 12.09 -15.12
C GLU A 31 -15.69 13.50 -14.71
N LEU A 32 -15.47 13.86 -13.44
CA LEU A 32 -15.81 15.19 -12.90
C LEU A 32 -15.00 16.31 -13.58
N LEU A 33 -13.71 16.09 -13.88
CA LEU A 33 -12.93 17.06 -14.66
C LEU A 33 -13.49 17.29 -16.06
N GLY A 34 -13.94 16.23 -16.73
CA GLY A 34 -14.59 16.32 -18.03
C GLY A 34 -15.88 17.16 -18.00
N MET A 35 -16.58 17.17 -16.86
CA MET A 35 -17.78 17.99 -16.64
C MET A 35 -17.46 19.43 -16.25
N ALA A 36 -16.40 19.65 -15.47
CA ALA A 36 -16.02 20.97 -14.94
C ALA A 36 -15.43 21.92 -15.99
N GLY A 37 -14.85 21.37 -17.07
CA GLY A 37 -14.28 22.17 -18.17
C GLY A 37 -13.04 22.99 -17.79
N SER A 38 -12.48 22.77 -16.58
CA SER A 38 -11.25 23.38 -16.08
C SER A 38 -10.44 22.36 -15.30
N VAL A 39 -9.11 22.50 -15.33
CA VAL A 39 -8.17 21.52 -14.76
C VAL A 39 -7.76 21.86 -13.32
N ASP A 40 -7.87 23.12 -12.90
CA ASP A 40 -7.45 23.57 -11.56
C ASP A 40 -8.57 23.47 -10.51
N GLY A 41 -9.22 22.31 -10.44
CA GLY A 41 -10.34 22.02 -9.54
C GLY A 41 -10.01 21.00 -8.42
N PRO A 42 -10.88 20.87 -7.41
CA PRO A 42 -10.75 19.87 -6.35
C PRO A 42 -10.68 18.42 -6.88
N GLU A 43 -11.17 18.18 -8.09
CA GLU A 43 -11.12 16.90 -8.79
C GLU A 43 -9.67 16.47 -9.10
N MET A 44 -8.79 17.41 -9.49
CA MET A 44 -7.37 17.11 -9.71
C MET A 44 -6.66 16.72 -8.41
N ALA A 45 -7.05 17.32 -7.28
CA ALA A 45 -6.53 16.95 -5.98
C ALA A 45 -6.98 15.52 -5.61
N LEU A 46 -8.27 15.20 -5.81
CA LEU A 46 -8.82 13.86 -5.59
C LEU A 46 -8.09 12.79 -6.43
N ILE A 47 -7.84 13.07 -7.72
CA ILE A 47 -7.07 12.18 -8.59
C ILE A 47 -5.67 11.98 -8.05
N SER A 48 -4.97 13.07 -7.70
CA SER A 48 -3.59 13.02 -7.24
C SER A 48 -3.46 12.23 -5.93
N GLU A 49 -4.34 12.45 -4.96
CA GLU A 49 -4.40 11.68 -3.71
C GLU A 49 -4.69 10.20 -3.97
N SER A 50 -5.61 9.90 -4.88
CA SER A 50 -5.97 8.52 -5.22
C SER A 50 -4.83 7.78 -5.94
N VAL A 51 -4.09 8.47 -6.83
CA VAL A 51 -2.88 7.95 -7.47
C VAL A 51 -1.78 7.68 -6.43
N ALA A 52 -1.55 8.59 -5.50
CA ALA A 52 -0.59 8.38 -4.42
C ALA A 52 -0.97 7.16 -3.56
N SER A 53 -2.25 7.06 -3.20
CA SER A 53 -2.83 5.96 -2.43
C SER A 53 -2.72 4.59 -3.13
N ALA A 54 -2.93 4.53 -4.44
CA ALA A 54 -2.71 3.32 -5.24
C ALA A 54 -1.23 2.93 -5.33
N ASN A 55 -0.35 3.91 -5.58
CA ASN A 55 1.10 3.68 -5.67
C ASN A 55 1.70 3.19 -4.35
N ALA A 56 1.26 3.73 -3.21
CA ALA A 56 1.66 3.27 -1.89
C ALA A 56 1.36 1.78 -1.70
N ARG A 57 0.12 1.36 -2.03
CA ARG A 57 -0.32 -0.05 -1.97
C ARG A 57 0.47 -0.95 -2.90
N ILE A 58 0.71 -0.53 -4.14
CA ILE A 58 1.51 -1.32 -5.10
C ILE A 58 2.93 -1.54 -4.56
N ARG A 59 3.58 -0.49 -4.06
CA ARG A 59 4.92 -0.59 -3.47
C ARG A 59 4.91 -1.50 -2.24
N PHE A 60 3.92 -1.37 -1.37
CA PHE A 60 3.74 -2.25 -0.21
C PHE A 60 3.58 -3.72 -0.62
N PHE A 61 2.68 -4.03 -1.57
CA PHE A 61 2.45 -5.40 -2.04
C PHE A 61 3.66 -5.99 -2.76
N ARG A 62 4.43 -5.17 -3.48
CA ARG A 62 5.71 -5.60 -4.07
C ARG A 62 6.69 -6.06 -2.99
N ILE A 63 6.65 -5.47 -1.80
CA ILE A 63 7.41 -5.92 -0.63
C ILE A 63 6.74 -7.15 0.05
N ALA A 64 5.46 -7.09 0.36
CA ALA A 64 4.77 -8.14 1.12
C ALA A 64 4.62 -9.47 0.35
N PHE A 65 4.31 -9.42 -0.94
CA PHE A 65 3.96 -10.60 -1.75
C PHE A 65 4.94 -10.88 -2.89
N GLY A 66 5.70 -9.87 -3.33
CA GLY A 66 6.66 -10.03 -4.42
C GLY A 66 7.78 -11.02 -4.13
N ALA A 67 8.28 -11.65 -5.20
CA ALA A 67 9.48 -12.47 -5.15
C ALA A 67 10.73 -11.59 -5.00
N ALA A 68 11.76 -12.13 -4.36
CA ALA A 68 13.06 -11.49 -4.25
C ALA A 68 14.16 -12.55 -4.34
N GLY A 69 15.28 -12.19 -4.97
CA GLY A 69 16.45 -13.06 -5.05
C GLY A 69 17.13 -13.22 -3.69
N PRO A 70 17.94 -14.28 -3.52
CA PRO A 70 18.80 -14.44 -2.34
C PRO A 70 19.69 -13.19 -2.13
N GLY A 71 19.83 -12.76 -0.87
CA GLY A 71 20.66 -11.60 -0.52
C GLY A 71 20.06 -10.23 -0.88
N ALA A 72 18.81 -10.17 -1.36
CA ALA A 72 18.14 -8.90 -1.59
C ALA A 72 18.01 -8.11 -0.27
N MET A 73 18.30 -6.82 -0.33
CA MET A 73 18.20 -5.87 0.77
C MET A 73 17.15 -4.80 0.44
N VAL A 74 16.54 -4.20 1.46
CA VAL A 74 15.67 -3.03 1.31
C VAL A 74 16.26 -1.90 2.11
N GLY A 75 16.42 -0.74 1.48
CA GLY A 75 16.95 0.45 2.13
C GLY A 75 15.96 1.06 3.11
N LEU A 76 16.46 1.67 4.19
CA LEU A 76 15.64 2.37 5.18
C LEU A 76 14.70 3.41 4.53
N SER A 77 15.19 4.18 3.56
CA SER A 77 14.41 5.20 2.86
C SER A 77 13.24 4.61 2.07
N GLU A 78 13.42 3.44 1.45
CA GLU A 78 12.34 2.73 0.75
C GLU A 78 11.28 2.25 1.76
N ILE A 79 11.71 1.64 2.88
CA ILE A 79 10.79 1.15 3.92
C ILE A 79 9.96 2.30 4.48
N THR A 80 10.63 3.34 4.98
CA THR A 80 9.98 4.48 5.64
C THR A 80 9.13 5.31 4.69
N SER A 81 9.52 5.46 3.42
CA SER A 81 8.67 6.12 2.42
C SER A 81 7.41 5.30 2.14
N ILE A 82 7.51 3.97 2.01
CA ILE A 82 6.33 3.13 1.77
C ILE A 82 5.36 3.22 2.95
N LEU A 83 5.87 3.07 4.17
CA LEU A 83 5.04 3.11 5.37
C LEU A 83 4.41 4.50 5.58
N ARG A 84 5.17 5.58 5.34
CA ARG A 84 4.63 6.95 5.38
C ARG A 84 3.48 7.13 4.39
N ASP A 85 3.67 6.72 3.14
CA ASP A 85 2.66 6.88 2.10
C ASP A 85 1.41 6.02 2.38
N MET A 86 1.59 4.83 2.95
CA MET A 86 0.49 3.98 3.43
C MET A 86 -0.30 4.64 4.57
N GLY A 87 0.40 5.30 5.50
CA GLY A 87 -0.22 6.00 6.64
C GLY A 87 -0.86 7.34 6.30
N ALA A 88 -0.48 7.99 5.18
CA ALA A 88 -0.91 9.36 4.85
C ALA A 88 -2.43 9.52 4.72
N ALA A 89 -3.13 8.52 4.19
CA ALA A 89 -4.59 8.51 4.03
C ALA A 89 -5.29 7.53 5.01
N GLY A 90 -4.52 6.91 5.91
CA GLY A 90 -4.97 5.83 6.79
C GLY A 90 -5.20 6.27 8.23
N ARG A 91 -6.01 5.51 8.96
CA ARG A 91 -6.18 5.66 10.43
C ARG A 91 -5.02 5.06 11.22
N VAL A 92 -4.19 4.25 10.56
CA VAL A 92 -3.04 3.57 11.14
C VAL A 92 -1.77 4.28 10.69
N GLN A 93 -0.92 4.61 11.66
CA GLN A 93 0.40 5.18 11.45
C GLN A 93 1.48 4.14 11.75
N TYR A 94 2.66 4.32 11.16
CA TYR A 94 3.76 3.38 11.25
C TYR A 94 5.00 4.04 11.82
N ASP A 95 5.53 3.44 12.87
CA ASP A 95 6.74 3.88 13.55
C ASP A 95 7.80 2.79 13.39
N TRP A 96 8.72 3.03 12.44
CA TRP A 96 9.76 2.08 12.06
C TRP A 96 11.06 2.41 12.79
N ASN A 97 11.52 1.51 13.67
CA ASN A 97 12.61 1.79 14.60
C ASN A 97 14.00 1.32 14.14
N SER A 98 14.08 0.47 13.10
CA SER A 98 15.39 0.06 12.58
C SER A 98 16.03 1.17 11.76
N GLU A 99 17.29 1.51 12.07
CA GLU A 99 18.07 2.52 11.35
C GLU A 99 18.84 1.94 10.14
N ASN A 100 18.78 0.62 9.94
CA ASN A 100 19.57 -0.07 8.92
C ASN A 100 18.73 -0.56 7.75
N SER A 101 19.38 -0.72 6.59
CA SER A 101 18.86 -1.56 5.52
C SER A 101 18.76 -3.00 6.01
N LEU A 102 17.65 -3.67 5.71
CA LEU A 102 17.38 -5.02 6.20
C LEU A 102 17.26 -6.03 5.05
N PRO A 103 17.50 -7.32 5.34
CA PRO A 103 17.19 -8.39 4.42
C PRO A 103 15.73 -8.33 3.96
N ARG A 104 15.52 -8.51 2.66
CA ARG A 104 14.20 -8.41 2.02
C ARG A 104 13.18 -9.38 2.62
N SER A 105 13.62 -10.51 3.15
CA SER A 105 12.80 -11.49 3.87
C SER A 105 12.27 -10.97 5.21
N GLU A 106 13.07 -10.22 5.96
CA GLU A 106 12.66 -9.62 7.24
C GLU A 106 11.65 -8.50 7.02
N VAL A 107 11.92 -7.63 6.04
CA VAL A 107 10.98 -6.57 5.66
C VAL A 107 9.67 -7.15 5.12
N LYS A 108 9.74 -8.25 4.36
CA LYS A 108 8.55 -8.98 3.91
C LYS A 108 7.71 -9.45 5.11
N LEU A 109 8.34 -10.08 6.10
CA LEU A 109 7.66 -10.55 7.30
C LEU A 109 7.02 -9.39 8.06
N ALA A 110 7.77 -8.30 8.27
CA ALA A 110 7.25 -7.10 8.92
C ALA A 110 6.03 -6.52 8.20
N PHE A 111 6.07 -6.41 6.86
CA PHE A 111 4.95 -5.89 6.07
C PHE A 111 3.73 -6.81 6.15
N LEU A 112 3.92 -8.13 6.11
CA LEU A 112 2.82 -9.07 6.30
C LEU A 112 2.18 -8.95 7.69
N LEU A 113 3.00 -8.75 8.74
CA LEU A 113 2.51 -8.52 10.10
C LEU A 113 1.77 -7.18 10.24
N ILE A 114 2.30 -6.12 9.63
CA ILE A 114 1.63 -4.81 9.55
C ILE A 114 0.23 -4.94 8.95
N GLN A 115 0.07 -5.70 7.86
CA GLN A 115 -1.24 -5.90 7.23
C GLN A 115 -2.23 -6.66 8.15
N CYS A 116 -1.74 -7.56 9.00
CA CYS A 116 -2.57 -8.18 10.03
C CYS A 116 -3.02 -7.14 11.07
N PHE A 117 -2.14 -6.23 11.50
CA PHE A 117 -2.50 -5.16 12.44
C PHE A 117 -3.50 -4.16 11.83
N GLU A 118 -3.33 -3.73 10.58
CA GLU A 118 -4.32 -2.86 9.91
C GLU A 118 -5.73 -3.44 9.97
N SER A 119 -5.85 -4.75 9.76
CA SER A 119 -7.13 -5.46 9.78
C SER A 119 -7.72 -5.55 11.21
N ALA A 120 -6.88 -5.52 12.24
CA ALA A 120 -7.28 -5.60 13.64
C ALA A 120 -7.55 -4.22 14.28
N MET A 121 -7.00 -3.14 13.72
CA MET A 121 -7.04 -1.79 14.28
C MET A 121 -8.16 -0.93 13.68
N GLY A 122 -9.42 -1.35 13.86
CA GLY A 122 -10.60 -0.67 13.28
C GLY A 122 -10.77 0.81 13.69
N PHE A 123 -10.20 1.20 14.84
CA PHE A 123 -10.22 2.57 15.35
C PHE A 123 -8.93 3.36 15.05
N GLY A 124 -7.98 2.76 14.33
CA GLY A 124 -6.66 3.36 14.07
C GLY A 124 -5.67 3.17 15.21
N GLY A 125 -4.54 3.89 15.13
CA GLY A 125 -3.46 3.88 16.11
C GLY A 125 -2.07 3.84 15.46
N THR A 126 -1.05 3.47 16.23
CA THR A 126 0.34 3.40 15.75
C THR A 126 0.87 1.98 15.87
N VAL A 127 1.33 1.41 14.75
CA VAL A 127 2.09 0.16 14.74
C VAL A 127 3.57 0.49 14.87
N LYS A 128 4.17 0.06 15.97
CA LYS A 128 5.61 0.16 16.20
C LYS A 128 6.29 -1.11 15.71
N VAL A 129 7.29 -0.95 14.85
CA VAL A 129 8.01 -2.03 14.19
C VAL A 129 9.50 -1.94 14.50
#